data_AF-A0A2S8RCH5-F1
#
_entry.id   AF-A0A2S8RCH5-F1
#
_cell.length_a   1.000
_cell.length_b   1.000
_cell.length_c   1.000
_cell.angle_alpha   90.00
_cell.angle_beta   90.00
_cell.angle_gamma   90.00
#
_symmetry.space_group_name_H-M   'P 1'
#
loop_
_entity.id
_entity.type
_entity.pdbx_description
1 polymer ?
#
loop_
_entity_poly.entity_id
_entity_poly.type
_entity_poly.pdbx_seq_one_letter_code
_entity_poly.pdbx_strand_id
1 'polypeptide(L)'
;MTLKVQKSISVNTLKIFSFELKLYLDFSNLREYYFQAVSNSSWANEGYLVCLEIKDDIELFNELKRLNNAFGIGIIKLNKDDVSQSEILLPAVEKPIWIGIQLID
;
A
#
# COMPACT_ATOMS: atom_id res chain seq x y z
N MET A 1 18.18 19.76 31.09
CA MET A 1 17.33 20.27 30.00
C MET A 1 17.40 19.22 28.89
N THR A 2 16.63 18.14 29.06
CA THR A 2 17.13 16.78 28.82
C THR A 2 16.04 15.95 28.17
N LEU A 3 16.27 15.38 26.98
CA LEU A 3 15.46 14.39 26.22
C LEU A 3 13.97 14.72 25.94
N LYS A 4 13.25 15.29 26.90
CA LYS A 4 11.85 15.74 26.78
C LYS A 4 11.65 16.79 25.69
N VAL A 5 12.64 17.68 25.47
CA VAL A 5 12.58 18.71 24.43
C VAL A 5 12.85 18.14 23.04
N GLN A 6 13.70 17.10 22.94
CA GLN A 6 13.92 16.38 21.68
C GLN A 6 12.66 15.60 21.27
N LYS A 7 11.93 15.06 22.26
CA LYS A 7 10.63 14.41 22.06
C LYS A 7 9.52 15.38 21.63
N SER A 8 9.64 16.67 21.94
CA SER A 8 8.67 17.70 21.52
C SER A 8 9.01 18.39 20.20
N ILE A 9 10.19 18.16 19.60
CA ILE A 9 10.66 18.88 18.40
C ILE A 9 11.00 17.96 17.20
N SER A 10 11.10 16.63 17.34
CA SER A 10 11.48 15.79 16.19
C SER A 10 10.90 14.39 16.19
N VAL A 11 9.61 14.26 15.88
CA VAL A 11 9.14 13.31 14.87
C VAL A 11 7.88 13.91 14.26
N ASN A 12 8.02 14.75 13.24
CA ASN A 12 6.92 14.90 12.30
C ASN A 12 6.77 13.49 11.71
N THR A 13 5.73 12.74 12.08
CA THR A 13 5.50 11.38 11.59
C THR A 13 5.31 11.44 10.09
N LEU A 14 6.42 11.35 9.35
CA LEU A 14 6.45 11.33 7.90
C LEU A 14 5.77 10.04 7.47
N LYS A 15 4.58 10.16 6.89
CA LYS A 15 3.88 9.01 6.31
C LYS A 15 4.26 8.90 4.84
N ILE A 16 4.82 7.76 4.50
CA ILE A 16 5.32 7.44 3.17
C ILE A 16 4.35 6.44 2.54
N PHE A 17 3.94 6.75 1.31
CA PHE A 17 3.05 5.91 0.51
C PHE A 17 3.82 5.40 -0.71
N SER A 18 3.61 4.14 -1.04
CA SER A 18 4.13 3.50 -2.25
C SER A 18 2.97 3.02 -3.12
N PHE A 19 3.06 3.28 -4.42
CA PHE A 19 2.01 2.94 -5.39
C PHE A 19 2.61 2.10 -6.53
N GLU A 20 2.16 0.85 -6.67
CA GLU A 20 2.47 -0.02 -7.80
C GLU A 20 1.35 0.13 -8.85
N LEU A 21 1.60 0.84 -9.95
CA LEU A 21 0.59 1.10 -10.97
C LEU A 21 0.54 -0.02 -12.02
N LYS A 22 -0.67 -0.49 -12.34
CA LYS A 22 -0.96 -1.45 -13.42
C LYS A 22 -2.14 -0.96 -14.27
N LEU A 23 -2.19 -1.41 -15.52
CA LEU A 23 -3.29 -1.03 -16.43
C LEU A 23 -4.55 -1.87 -16.17
N TYR A 24 -4.41 -3.20 -16.14
CA TYR A 24 -5.55 -4.10 -16.04
C TYR A 24 -5.28 -5.24 -15.05
N LEU A 25 -6.23 -5.51 -14.17
CA LEU A 25 -6.15 -6.55 -13.15
C LEU A 25 -7.25 -7.61 -13.34
N ASP A 26 -6.83 -8.87 -13.44
CA ASP A 26 -7.69 -10.04 -13.41
C ASP A 26 -7.03 -11.21 -12.66
N PHE A 27 -7.65 -12.38 -12.67
CA PHE A 27 -7.11 -13.56 -11.98
C PHE A 27 -5.78 -14.06 -12.52
N SER A 28 -5.48 -13.84 -13.80
CA SER A 28 -4.26 -14.36 -14.44
C SER A 28 -3.02 -13.64 -13.92
N ASN A 29 -3.16 -12.35 -13.56
CA ASN A 29 -2.05 -11.50 -13.13
C ASN A 29 -2.14 -11.06 -11.65
N LEU A 30 -3.27 -11.34 -10.97
CA LEU A 30 -3.53 -10.95 -9.58
C LEU A 30 -2.34 -11.23 -8.65
N ARG A 31 -1.88 -12.48 -8.59
CA ARG A 31 -0.85 -12.87 -7.62
C ARG A 31 0.48 -12.20 -7.93
N GLU A 32 0.87 -12.20 -9.20
CA GLU A 32 2.12 -11.59 -9.63
C GLU A 32 2.14 -10.10 -9.26
N TYR A 33 1.10 -9.35 -9.65
CA TYR A 33 1.04 -7.91 -9.43
C TYR A 33 0.93 -7.57 -7.94
N TYR A 34 0.17 -8.35 -7.19
CA TYR A 34 0.04 -8.15 -5.76
C TYR A 34 1.37 -8.38 -5.03
N PHE A 35 2.12 -9.44 -5.36
CA PHE A 35 3.41 -9.71 -4.72
C PHE A 35 4.52 -8.76 -5.19
N GLN A 36 4.45 -8.23 -6.41
CA GLN A 36 5.28 -7.09 -6.82
C GLN A 36 5.03 -5.88 -5.92
N ALA A 37 3.75 -5.52 -5.69
CA ALA A 37 3.40 -4.41 -4.81
C ALA A 37 3.88 -4.63 -3.36
N VAL A 38 3.81 -5.87 -2.84
CA VAL A 38 4.35 -6.24 -1.52
C VAL A 38 5.86 -5.99 -1.46
N SER A 39 6.62 -6.51 -2.42
CA SER A 39 8.09 -6.38 -2.46
C SER A 39 8.51 -4.91 -2.59
N ASN A 40 7.91 -4.21 -3.57
CA ASN A 40 8.26 -2.85 -3.94
C ASN A 40 7.83 -1.81 -2.89
N SER A 41 6.92 -2.15 -1.98
CA SER A 41 6.40 -1.24 -0.96
C SER A 41 6.85 -1.57 0.46
N SER A 42 7.80 -2.48 0.63
CA SER A 42 8.29 -2.94 1.95
C SER A 42 8.89 -1.82 2.83
N TRP A 43 9.37 -0.74 2.21
CA TRP A 43 9.95 0.44 2.86
C TRP A 43 8.92 1.51 3.26
N ALA A 44 7.70 1.45 2.73
CA ALA A 44 6.66 2.47 2.92
C ALA A 44 5.75 2.14 4.11
N ASN A 45 5.10 3.17 4.66
CA ASN A 45 4.07 2.97 5.69
C ASN A 45 2.85 2.30 5.10
N GLU A 46 2.44 2.70 3.91
CA GLU A 46 1.34 2.08 3.18
C GLU A 46 1.75 1.79 1.74
N GLY A 47 1.46 0.57 1.29
CA GLY A 47 1.63 0.16 -0.09
C GLY A 47 0.27 -0.05 -0.74
N TYR A 48 0.13 0.42 -1.98
CA TYR A 48 -1.09 0.26 -2.78
C TYR A 48 -0.78 -0.37 -4.13
N LEU A 49 -1.58 -1.36 -4.51
CA LEU A 49 -1.70 -1.78 -5.90
C LEU A 49 -2.79 -0.90 -6.55
N VAL A 50 -2.38 -0.09 -7.52
CA VAL A 50 -3.25 0.85 -8.22
C VAL A 50 -3.53 0.30 -9.62
N CYS A 51 -4.79 0.17 -9.99
CA CYS A 51 -5.16 -0.35 -11.31
C CYS A 51 -6.13 0.58 -12.02
N LEU A 52 -5.88 0.85 -13.31
CA LEU A 52 -6.80 1.64 -14.15
C LEU A 52 -8.11 0.89 -14.37
N GLU A 53 -8.00 -0.40 -14.69
CA GLU A 53 -9.12 -1.29 -14.91
C GLU A 53 -8.96 -2.52 -14.01
N ILE A 54 -10.05 -2.90 -13.34
CA ILE A 54 -10.13 -4.11 -12.53
C ILE A 54 -11.35 -4.86 -13.05
N LYS A 55 -11.16 -6.13 -13.40
CA LYS A 55 -12.25 -7.00 -13.87
C LYS A 55 -13.34 -7.05 -12.80
N ASP A 56 -14.58 -6.78 -13.21
CA ASP A 56 -15.75 -6.89 -12.33
C ASP A 56 -16.10 -8.36 -12.10
N ASP A 57 -15.51 -8.94 -11.06
CA ASP A 57 -15.56 -10.36 -10.74
C ASP A 57 -15.53 -10.56 -9.22
N ILE A 58 -16.59 -11.17 -8.69
CA ILE A 58 -16.77 -11.37 -7.24
C ILE A 58 -15.66 -12.26 -6.66
N GLU A 59 -15.22 -13.28 -7.39
CA GLU A 59 -14.16 -14.17 -6.93
C GLU A 59 -12.84 -13.41 -6.87
N LEU A 60 -12.57 -12.54 -7.85
CA LEU A 60 -11.35 -11.72 -7.90
C LEU A 60 -11.29 -10.80 -6.68
N PHE A 61 -12.40 -10.13 -6.39
CA PHE A 61 -12.50 -9.23 -5.24
C PHE A 61 -12.36 -9.96 -3.91
N ASN A 62 -12.90 -11.17 -3.80
CA ASN A 62 -12.74 -12.01 -2.61
C ASN A 62 -11.27 -12.44 -2.39
N GLU A 63 -10.54 -12.78 -3.46
CA GLU A 63 -9.12 -13.10 -3.35
C GLU A 63 -8.27 -11.85 -3.02
N LEU A 64 -8.59 -10.69 -3.61
CA LEU A 64 -7.98 -9.41 -3.22
C LEU A 64 -8.15 -9.10 -1.74
N LYS A 65 -9.35 -9.32 -1.18
CA LYS A 65 -9.61 -9.19 0.27
C LYS A 65 -8.75 -10.14 1.10
N ARG A 66 -8.61 -11.40 0.69
CA ARG A 66 -7.76 -12.38 1.39
C ARG A 66 -6.30 -11.94 1.39
N LEU A 67 -5.79 -11.49 0.24
CA LEU A 67 -4.43 -10.99 0.11
C LEU A 67 -4.21 -9.71 0.91
N ASN A 68 -5.16 -8.77 0.89
CA ASN A 68 -5.15 -7.55 1.71
C ASN A 68 -5.05 -7.88 3.19
N ASN A 69 -5.90 -8.76 3.70
CA ASN A 69 -5.87 -9.19 5.09
C ASN A 69 -4.55 -9.89 5.47
N ALA A 70 -3.92 -10.60 4.54
CA ALA A 70 -2.69 -11.35 4.79
C ALA A 70 -1.42 -10.47 4.73
N PHE A 71 -1.36 -9.48 3.84
CA PHE A 71 -0.12 -8.76 3.51
C PHE A 71 -0.21 -7.23 3.63
N GLY A 72 -1.43 -6.69 3.71
CA GLY A 72 -1.69 -5.28 4.01
C GLY A 72 -1.52 -4.31 2.84
N ILE A 73 -1.46 -4.77 1.59
CA ILE A 73 -1.45 -3.87 0.42
C ILE A 73 -2.89 -3.42 0.13
N GLY A 74 -3.10 -2.10 0.09
CA GLY A 74 -4.37 -1.51 -0.30
C GLY A 74 -4.59 -1.59 -1.80
N ILE A 75 -5.85 -1.46 -2.23
CA ILE A 75 -6.25 -1.51 -3.63
C ILE A 75 -6.93 -0.19 -4.01
N ILE A 76 -6.43 0.45 -5.07
CA ILE A 76 -7.02 1.66 -5.64
C ILE A 76 -7.46 1.39 -7.07
N LYS A 77 -8.71 1.73 -7.39
CA LYS A 77 -9.19 1.83 -8.76
C LYS A 77 -8.99 3.26 -9.24
N LEU A 78 -8.04 3.44 -10.16
CA LEU A 78 -7.67 4.74 -10.69
C LEU A 78 -8.74 5.21 -11.68
N ASN A 79 -9.22 6.43 -11.49
CA ASN A 79 -10.05 7.09 -12.48
C ASN A 79 -9.14 7.83 -13.48
N LYS A 80 -9.20 7.40 -14.74
CA LYS A 80 -8.34 7.92 -15.83
C LYS A 80 -8.66 9.37 -16.23
N ASP A 81 -9.93 9.76 -16.04
CA ASP A 81 -10.44 11.07 -16.48
C ASP A 81 -10.27 12.11 -15.37
N ASP A 82 -10.35 11.68 -14.09
CA ASP A 82 -10.10 12.52 -12.92
C ASP A 82 -9.51 11.69 -11.77
N VAL A 83 -8.20 11.83 -11.55
CA VAL A 83 -7.47 11.12 -10.49
C VAL A 83 -8.06 11.38 -9.09
N SER A 84 -8.65 12.56 -8.85
CA SER A 84 -9.27 12.90 -7.56
C SER A 84 -10.52 12.07 -7.25
N GLN A 85 -11.15 11.50 -8.28
CA GLN A 85 -12.31 10.62 -8.19
C GLN A 85 -11.92 9.13 -8.22
N SER A 86 -10.65 8.81 -7.96
CA SER A 86 -10.21 7.42 -7.80
C SER A 86 -10.73 6.82 -6.50
N GLU A 87 -10.99 5.52 -6.50
CA GLU A 87 -11.63 4.83 -5.38
C GLU A 87 -10.63 3.93 -4.64
N ILE A 88 -10.56 4.05 -3.32
CA ILE A 88 -9.89 3.07 -2.46
C ILE A 88 -10.86 1.91 -2.24
N LEU A 89 -10.66 0.82 -2.96
CA LEU A 89 -11.49 -0.39 -2.85
C LEU A 89 -11.20 -1.17 -1.57
N LEU A 90 -9.91 -1.23 -1.18
CA LEU A 90 -9.45 -1.84 0.06
C LEU A 90 -8.35 -0.94 0.67
N PRO A 91 -8.45 -0.56 1.95
CA PRO A 91 -7.43 0.25 2.59
C PRO A 91 -6.13 -0.54 2.79
N ALA A 92 -4.98 0.13 2.73
CA ALA A 92 -3.71 -0.47 3.13
C ALA A 92 -3.62 -0.60 4.65
N VAL A 93 -2.81 -1.54 5.12
CA VAL A 93 -2.45 -1.64 6.54
C VAL A 93 -1.19 -0.83 6.77
N GLU A 94 -1.28 0.17 7.64
CA GLU A 94 -0.15 1.02 8.00
C GLU A 94 0.93 0.23 8.74
N LYS A 95 2.17 0.36 8.27
CA LYS A 95 3.38 -0.22 8.84
C LYS A 95 4.24 0.90 9.43
N PRO A 96 5.03 0.65 10.49
CA PRO A 96 6.06 1.59 10.92
C PRO A 96 7.11 1.73 9.81
N ILE A 97 7.73 2.91 9.71
CA ILE A 97 8.82 3.13 8.74
C ILE A 97 9.94 2.15 9.06
N TRP A 98 10.23 1.23 8.14
CA TRP A 98 11.47 0.45 8.16
C TRP A 98 12.60 1.33 7.63
N ILE A 99 13.04 2.30 8.43
CA ILE A 99 14.38 2.84 8.29
C ILE A 99 15.30 1.69 8.68
N GLY A 100 16.12 1.20 7.75
CA GLY A 100 17.08 0.12 7.97
C GLY A 100 18.20 0.45 8.97
N ILE A 101 17.83 0.90 10.16
CA ILE A 101 18.63 0.95 11.38
C ILE A 101 17.81 0.19 12.43
N GLN A 102 17.71 -1.13 12.23
CA GLN A 102 17.67 -1.99 13.39
C GLN A 102 19.10 -1.94 13.94
N LEU A 103 19.29 -1.15 15.00
CA LEU A 103 20.47 -1.33 15.84
C LEU A 103 20.54 -2.82 16.15
N ILE A 104 21.70 -3.38 15.85
CA ILE A 104 22.10 -4.72 16.26
C ILE A 104 21.95 -4.73 17.79
N ASP A 105 20.95 -5.47 18.29
CA ASP A 105 20.95 -5.98 19.66
C ASP A 105 21.49 -7.42 19.63
#